data_AF-A0A6V7HZY1-F1
#
_entry.id   AF-A0A6V7HZY1-F1
#
_cell.length_a   1.000
_cell.length_b   1.000
_cell.length_c   1.000
_cell.angle_alpha   90.00
_cell.angle_beta   90.00
_cell.angle_gamma   90.00
#
_symmetry.space_group_name_H-M   'P 1'
#
loop_
_entity.id
_entity.type
_entity.pdbx_description
1 polymer ?
#
loop_
_entity_poly.entity_id
_entity_poly.type
_entity_poly.pdbx_seq_one_letter_code
_entity_poly.pdbx_strand_id
1 'polypeptide(L)'
;TFGTKCAKCSRSIGPGDWVRRAKDRVYHLACFACDACSRQLSTGEQFALLEFRLLCKIHYLDVIDGSNTSSSEDYDSENGGRSSKTKRVRTTFTEEQLSILQANFQIDSNPDGQDLERIAQVTGLSKRVTQVWFQNSRARQKKHSGRIKSQ
;
A
#
# COMPACT_ATOMS: atom_id res chain seq x y z
N THR A 1 23.78 4.42 33.84
CA THR A 1 23.45 5.71 33.21
C THR A 1 21.94 5.88 33.23
N PHE A 2 21.44 6.84 34.02
CA PHE A 2 20.03 7.19 34.08
C PHE A 2 19.65 7.96 32.81
N GLY A 3 18.66 7.49 32.07
CA GLY A 3 18.22 8.12 30.83
C GLY A 3 17.19 7.26 30.11
N THR A 4 16.26 7.89 29.40
CA THR A 4 15.24 7.17 28.61
C THR A 4 15.94 6.33 27.54
N LYS A 5 15.61 5.05 27.43
CA LYS A 5 16.19 4.14 26.43
C LYS A 5 15.14 3.75 25.40
N CYS A 6 15.58 3.54 24.16
CA CYS A 6 14.72 3.02 23.12
C CYS A 6 14.34 1.56 23.43
N ALA A 7 13.04 1.26 23.46
CA ALA A 7 12.54 -0.08 23.73
C ALA A 7 12.84 -1.12 22.63
N LYS A 8 13.30 -0.70 21.44
CA LYS A 8 13.70 -1.61 20.34
C LYS A 8 15.21 -1.84 20.27
N CYS A 9 16.02 -0.78 20.30
CA CYS A 9 17.47 -0.90 20.11
C CYS A 9 18.29 -0.74 21.40
N SER A 10 17.65 -0.48 22.54
CA SER A 10 18.27 -0.33 23.87
C SER A 10 19.27 0.83 24.02
N ARG A 11 19.50 1.61 22.96
CA ARG A 11 20.32 2.82 22.97
C ARG A 11 19.60 3.95 23.71
N SER A 12 20.37 4.81 24.35
CA SER A 12 19.86 6.00 25.04
C SER A 12 19.26 6.99 24.04
N ILE A 13 18.15 7.63 24.43
CA ILE A 13 17.49 8.70 23.69
C ILE A 13 18.14 10.03 24.09
N GLY A 14 18.69 10.74 23.12
CA GLY A 14 19.27 12.07 23.26
C GLY A 14 18.29 13.22 22.94
N PRO A 15 18.70 14.47 23.20
CA PRO A 15 17.86 15.66 22.97
C PRO A 15 17.57 15.96 21.49
N GLY A 16 18.38 15.43 20.56
CA GLY A 16 18.15 15.56 19.11
C GLY A 16 17.37 14.40 18.49
N ASP A 17 17.02 13.38 19.28
CA ASP A 17 16.36 12.20 18.74
C ASP A 17 14.88 12.43 18.53
N TRP A 18 14.43 12.16 17.30
CA TRP A 18 13.01 12.07 17.02
C TRP A 18 12.46 10.82 17.66
N VAL A 19 11.43 10.97 18.51
CA VAL A 19 10.88 9.86 19.28
C VAL A 19 9.41 9.61 19.01
N ARG A 20 9.03 8.35 19.17
CA ARG A 20 7.65 7.88 19.25
C ARG A 20 7.43 7.31 20.65
N ARG A 21 6.28 7.61 21.23
CA ARG A 21 5.82 7.00 22.49
C ARG A 21 4.63 6.11 22.18
N ALA A 22 4.65 4.91 22.75
CA ALA A 22 3.53 3.99 22.67
C ALA A 22 3.40 3.31 24.04
N LYS A 23 2.29 3.61 24.72
CA LYS A 23 2.09 3.31 26.14
C LYS A 23 3.27 3.85 26.98
N ASP A 24 3.89 2.99 27.78
CA ASP A 24 5.01 3.23 28.68
C ASP A 24 6.39 3.19 27.99
N ARG A 25 6.43 2.97 26.66
CA ARG A 25 7.67 2.73 25.91
C ARG A 25 8.01 3.86 24.95
N VAL A 26 9.30 4.14 24.85
CA VAL A 26 9.87 5.16 23.99
C VAL A 26 10.70 4.49 22.90
N TYR A 27 10.56 4.96 21.67
CA TYR A 27 11.26 4.44 20.50
C TYR A 27 11.87 5.61 19.74
N HIS A 28 13.05 5.43 19.14
CA HIS A 28 13.46 6.33 18.06
C HIS A 28 12.43 6.25 16.93
N LEU A 29 12.26 7.33 16.19
CA LEU A 29 11.36 7.38 15.04
C LEU A 29 11.72 6.27 14.03
N ALA A 30 13.01 6.08 13.75
CA ALA A 30 13.51 4.99 12.89
C ALA A 30 13.29 3.60 13.50
N CYS A 31 13.26 3.49 14.83
CA CYS A 31 13.01 2.24 15.54
C CYS A 31 11.52 1.95 15.72
N PHE A 32 10.61 2.88 15.41
CA PHE A 32 9.18 2.65 15.49
C PHE A 32 8.71 1.88 14.25
N ALA A 33 9.08 0.60 14.20
CA ALA A 33 8.90 -0.28 13.06
C ALA A 33 8.33 -1.62 13.49
N CYS A 34 7.47 -2.21 12.64
CA CYS A 34 6.88 -3.51 12.87
C CYS A 34 7.95 -4.60 13.02
N ASP A 35 7.84 -5.46 14.03
CA ASP A 35 8.83 -6.50 14.28
C ASP A 35 8.72 -7.67 13.29
N ALA A 36 7.55 -7.89 12.68
CA ALA A 36 7.36 -8.95 11.69
C ALA A 36 7.92 -8.58 10.29
N CYS A 37 7.79 -7.33 9.84
CA CYS A 37 8.25 -6.92 8.50
C CYS A 37 9.30 -5.82 8.47
N SER A 38 9.78 -5.38 9.63
CA SER A 38 10.75 -4.29 9.78
C SER A 38 10.32 -2.94 9.19
N ARG A 39 9.06 -2.80 8.75
CA ARG A 39 8.56 -1.56 8.15
C ARG A 39 8.33 -0.51 9.23
N GLN A 40 8.89 0.68 9.03
CA GLN A 40 8.63 1.85 9.86
C GLN A 40 7.15 2.27 9.79
N LEU A 41 6.57 2.60 10.94
CA LEU A 41 5.19 3.03 11.11
C LEU A 41 5.13 4.56 11.23
N SER A 42 4.35 5.20 10.36
CA SER A 42 4.25 6.66 10.26
C SER A 42 3.03 7.23 10.98
N THR A 43 2.92 8.57 11.07
CA THR A 43 1.75 9.24 11.65
C THR A 43 0.47 8.85 10.90
N GLY A 44 -0.59 8.54 11.65
CA GLY A 44 -1.88 8.13 11.09
C GLY A 44 -1.99 6.64 10.77
N GLU A 45 -0.93 5.86 10.95
CA GLU A 45 -1.02 4.40 10.85
C GLU A 45 -1.48 3.74 12.16
N GLN A 46 -2.30 2.70 12.04
CA GLN A 46 -2.70 1.85 13.16
C GLN A 46 -1.63 0.79 13.44
N PHE A 47 -1.35 0.57 14.72
CA PHE A 47 -0.37 -0.40 15.21
C PHE A 47 -0.88 -1.10 16.46
N ALA A 48 -0.27 -2.22 16.80
CA ALA A 48 -0.51 -2.94 18.05
C ALA A 48 0.81 -3.15 18.81
N LEU A 49 0.68 -3.27 20.12
CA LEU A 49 1.77 -3.67 21.02
C LEU A 49 1.33 -4.95 21.72
N LEU A 50 1.91 -6.08 21.30
CA LEU A 50 1.63 -7.41 21.83
C LEU A 50 2.91 -7.98 22.44
N GLU A 51 2.92 -8.29 23.74
CA GLU A 51 4.10 -8.84 24.45
C GLU A 51 5.39 -8.05 24.17
N PHE A 52 5.29 -6.72 24.14
CA PHE A 52 6.39 -5.80 23.82
C PHE A 52 6.85 -5.77 22.36
N ARG A 53 6.24 -6.55 21.48
CA ARG A 53 6.44 -6.48 20.03
C ARG A 53 5.55 -5.44 19.40
N LEU A 54 6.15 -4.57 18.61
CA LEU A 54 5.42 -3.55 17.86
C LEU A 54 4.99 -4.15 16.52
N LEU A 55 3.69 -4.24 16.26
CA LEU A 55 3.15 -4.83 15.04
C LEU A 55 2.34 -3.82 14.24
N CYS A 56 2.44 -3.86 12.92
CA CYS A 56 1.50 -3.14 12.06
C CYS A 56 0.13 -3.82 12.14
N LYS A 57 -0.94 -3.09 11.79
CA LYS A 57 -2.30 -3.65 11.80
C LYS A 57 -2.42 -5.02 11.11
N ILE A 58 -1.75 -5.19 9.97
CA ILE A 58 -1.80 -6.42 9.18
C ILE A 58 -1.23 -7.59 10.00
N HIS A 59 0.02 -7.50 10.42
CA HIS A 59 0.65 -8.57 11.20
C HIS A 59 0.07 -8.75 12.59
N TYR A 60 -0.61 -7.73 13.15
CA TYR A 60 -1.40 -7.92 14.35
C TYR A 60 -2.58 -8.83 14.08
N LEU A 61 -3.39 -8.54 13.05
CA LEU A 61 -4.55 -9.36 12.66
C LEU A 61 -4.14 -10.79 12.32
N ASP A 62 -3.06 -10.99 11.56
CA ASP A 62 -2.57 -12.34 11.22
C ASP A 62 -2.27 -13.18 12.47
N VAL A 63 -1.78 -12.55 13.55
CA VAL A 63 -1.51 -13.24 14.83
C VAL A 63 -2.79 -13.59 15.57
N ILE A 64 -3.86 -12.79 15.48
CA ILE A 64 -5.13 -13.06 16.20
C ILE A 64 -6.03 -14.01 15.42
N ASP A 65 -6.12 -13.85 14.10
CA ASP A 65 -6.89 -14.74 13.23
C ASP A 65 -6.28 -16.16 13.24
N GLY A 66 -4.96 -16.26 13.38
CA GLY A 66 -4.26 -17.53 13.62
C GLY A 66 -4.57 -18.19 14.98
N SER A 67 -5.13 -17.46 15.94
CA SER A 67 -5.58 -17.97 17.24
C SER A 67 -7.08 -18.31 17.30
N ASN A 68 -7.89 -17.84 16.35
CA ASN A 68 -9.35 -17.99 16.37
C ASN A 68 -9.91 -19.08 15.45
N THR A 69 -9.07 -20.02 14.98
CA THR A 69 -9.52 -21.22 14.27
C THR A 69 -10.04 -22.28 15.24
N SER A 70 -11.12 -21.96 15.93
CA SER A 70 -12.07 -22.96 16.43
C SER A 70 -13.47 -22.35 16.49
N SER A 71 -14.39 -22.99 15.77
CA SER A 71 -15.83 -22.79 15.74
C SER A 71 -16.37 -21.82 14.67
N SER A 72 -16.90 -22.48 13.64
CA SER A 72 -18.05 -22.07 12.83
C SER A 72 -19.02 -21.11 13.54
N GLU A 73 -19.46 -20.06 12.84
CA GLU A 73 -20.83 -19.96 12.31
C GLU A 73 -21.02 -18.67 11.50
N ASP A 74 -21.83 -18.83 10.46
CA ASP A 74 -22.36 -17.84 9.54
C ASP A 74 -23.13 -16.72 10.30
N TYR A 75 -22.78 -15.45 10.05
CA TYR A 75 -23.69 -14.32 10.26
C TYR A 75 -23.33 -13.19 9.29
N ASP A 76 -24.22 -12.99 8.32
CA ASP A 76 -24.39 -11.75 7.58
C ASP A 76 -24.77 -10.62 8.54
N SER A 77 -23.96 -9.56 8.60
CA SER A 77 -24.43 -8.25 9.05
C SER A 77 -23.51 -7.17 8.52
N GLU A 78 -24.13 -6.26 7.78
CA GLU A 78 -23.55 -5.02 7.30
C GLU A 78 -22.98 -4.18 8.45
N ASN A 79 -21.89 -3.47 8.15
CA ASN A 79 -21.44 -2.18 8.68
C ASN A 79 -19.96 -2.16 9.12
N GLY A 80 -19.22 -1.18 8.57
CA GLY A 80 -18.03 -0.64 9.21
C GLY A 80 -16.68 -1.28 8.86
N GLY A 81 -16.00 -0.72 7.85
CA GLY A 81 -14.54 -0.56 7.95
C GLY A 81 -13.66 -1.63 7.32
N ARG A 82 -14.08 -2.25 6.21
CA ARG A 82 -13.14 -3.00 5.35
C ARG A 82 -12.35 -2.02 4.48
N SER A 83 -11.29 -1.45 5.05
CA SER A 83 -10.21 -0.86 4.25
C SER A 83 -8.87 -1.29 4.82
N SER A 84 -8.65 -2.60 4.72
CA SER A 84 -7.35 -3.18 4.42
C SER A 84 -6.74 -2.42 3.25
N LYS A 85 -5.90 -1.42 3.52
CA LYS A 85 -4.89 -1.01 2.55
C LYS A 85 -3.81 -2.09 2.58
N THR A 86 -4.14 -3.28 2.07
CA THR A 86 -3.16 -4.09 1.36
C THR A 86 -2.47 -3.11 0.41
N LYS A 87 -1.17 -2.89 0.58
CA LYS A 87 -0.41 -2.10 -0.39
C LYS A 87 -0.63 -2.80 -1.71
N ARG A 88 -1.45 -2.19 -2.59
CA ARG A 88 -1.73 -2.76 -3.91
C ARG A 88 -0.38 -2.99 -4.56
N VAL A 89 -0.02 -4.25 -4.81
CA VAL A 89 1.20 -4.58 -5.54
C VAL A 89 1.10 -3.84 -6.86
N ARG A 90 2.07 -2.96 -7.11
CA ARG A 90 2.09 -2.17 -8.33
C ARG A 90 2.37 -3.12 -9.48
N THR A 91 1.44 -3.20 -10.43
CA THR A 91 1.67 -3.95 -11.66
C THR A 91 2.83 -3.32 -12.43
N THR A 92 3.87 -4.13 -12.70
CA THR A 92 4.96 -3.81 -13.63
C THR A 92 4.62 -4.44 -14.97
N PHE A 93 4.62 -3.64 -16.04
CA PHE A 93 4.35 -4.11 -17.40
C PHE A 93 5.66 -4.54 -18.07
N THR A 94 5.63 -5.61 -18.84
CA THR A 94 6.74 -5.97 -19.73
C THR A 94 6.81 -5.03 -20.92
N GLU A 95 7.95 -5.02 -21.62
CA GLU A 95 8.12 -4.20 -22.83
C GLU A 95 7.12 -4.57 -23.93
N GLU A 96 6.89 -5.87 -24.13
CA GLU A 96 5.90 -6.40 -25.06
C GLU A 96 4.48 -5.91 -24.74
N GLN A 97 4.07 -5.99 -23.47
CA GLN A 97 2.76 -5.49 -23.02
C GLN A 97 2.60 -4.00 -23.29
N LEU A 98 3.65 -3.20 -23.03
CA LEU A 98 3.64 -1.76 -23.29
C LEU A 98 3.54 -1.46 -24.79
N SER A 99 4.26 -2.20 -25.64
CA SER A 99 4.19 -2.05 -27.11
C SER A 99 2.76 -2.24 -27.62
N ILE A 100 2.09 -3.31 -27.20
CA ILE A 100 0.70 -3.61 -27.58
C ILE A 100 -0.25 -2.50 -27.09
N LEU A 101 -0.13 -2.10 -25.83
CA LEU A 101 -0.97 -1.04 -25.24
C LEU A 101 -0.79 0.30 -25.97
N GLN A 102 0.44 0.66 -26.32
CA GLN A 102 0.76 1.89 -27.06
C GLN A 102 0.23 1.86 -28.49
N ALA A 103 0.39 0.75 -29.21
CA ALA A 103 -0.14 0.59 -30.57
C ALA A 103 -1.67 0.76 -30.59
N ASN A 104 -2.38 0.14 -29.64
CA ASN A 104 -3.82 0.31 -29.52
C ASN A 104 -4.22 1.74 -29.13
N PHE A 105 -3.45 2.40 -28.26
CA PHE A 105 -3.71 3.79 -27.86
C PHE A 105 -3.59 4.81 -29.01
N GLN A 106 -2.72 4.54 -30.00
CA GLN A 106 -2.60 5.36 -31.20
C GLN A 106 -3.82 5.23 -32.13
N ILE A 107 -4.44 4.05 -32.16
CA ILE A 107 -5.64 3.76 -32.95
C ILE A 107 -6.86 4.38 -32.26
N ASP A 108 -7.07 4.05 -30.99
CA ASP A 108 -8.12 4.62 -30.18
C ASP A 108 -7.63 4.85 -28.74
N SER A 109 -7.65 6.13 -28.34
CA SER A 109 -7.28 6.54 -26.99
C SER A 109 -8.37 6.27 -25.94
N ASN A 110 -9.60 5.96 -26.37
CA ASN A 110 -10.77 5.69 -25.52
C ASN A 110 -11.55 4.43 -25.98
N PRO A 111 -10.91 3.26 -25.95
CA PRO A 111 -11.52 2.00 -26.36
C PRO A 111 -12.75 1.67 -25.51
N ASP A 112 -13.71 1.02 -26.15
CA ASP A 112 -14.95 0.58 -25.50
C ASP A 112 -14.75 -0.66 -24.60
N GLY A 113 -15.84 -1.18 -24.05
CA GLY A 113 -15.79 -2.33 -23.16
C GLY A 113 -15.32 -3.62 -23.83
N GLN A 114 -15.59 -3.81 -25.12
CA GLN A 114 -15.23 -5.02 -25.88
C GLN A 114 -13.78 -4.96 -26.33
N ASP A 115 -13.34 -3.79 -26.79
CA ASP A 115 -11.94 -3.55 -27.16
C ASP A 115 -11.00 -3.70 -25.97
N LEU A 116 -11.42 -3.19 -24.79
CA LEU A 116 -10.66 -3.39 -23.55
C LEU A 116 -10.52 -4.86 -23.17
N GLU A 117 -11.55 -5.68 -23.39
CA GLU A 117 -11.53 -7.13 -23.13
C GLU A 117 -10.50 -7.82 -24.03
N ARG A 118 -10.52 -7.50 -25.33
CA ARG A 118 -9.59 -8.05 -26.32
C ARG A 118 -8.14 -7.67 -26.01
N ILE A 119 -7.89 -6.39 -25.71
CA ILE A 119 -6.54 -5.90 -25.37
C ILE A 119 -6.05 -6.56 -24.07
N ALA A 120 -6.93 -6.72 -23.07
CA ALA A 120 -6.60 -7.43 -21.84
C ALA A 120 -6.18 -8.89 -22.10
N GLN A 121 -6.91 -9.60 -22.96
CA GLN A 121 -6.60 -10.97 -23.33
C GLN A 121 -5.26 -11.09 -24.05
N VAL A 122 -4.99 -10.21 -25.03
CA VAL A 122 -3.73 -10.22 -25.80
C VAL A 122 -2.52 -9.86 -24.92
N THR A 123 -2.68 -8.94 -23.96
CA THR A 123 -1.59 -8.51 -23.06
C THR A 123 -1.41 -9.40 -21.84
N GLY A 124 -2.35 -10.33 -21.57
CA GLY A 124 -2.38 -11.13 -20.34
C GLY A 124 -2.66 -10.30 -19.07
N LEU A 125 -3.24 -9.11 -19.22
CA LEU A 125 -3.59 -8.22 -18.11
C LEU A 125 -5.09 -8.34 -17.80
N SER A 126 -5.51 -7.88 -16.62
CA SER A 126 -6.95 -7.79 -16.33
C SER A 126 -7.58 -6.59 -17.04
N LYS A 127 -8.86 -6.71 -17.41
CA LYS A 127 -9.65 -5.61 -18.01
C LYS A 127 -9.53 -4.30 -17.21
N ARG A 128 -9.54 -4.40 -15.87
CA ARG A 128 -9.38 -3.26 -14.98
C ARG A 128 -7.99 -2.62 -15.11
N VAL A 129 -6.92 -3.42 -15.15
CA VAL A 129 -5.55 -2.91 -15.30
C VAL A 129 -5.37 -2.23 -16.66
N THR A 130 -5.85 -2.85 -17.73
CA THR A 130 -5.86 -2.25 -19.08
C THR A 130 -6.63 -0.93 -19.08
N GLN A 131 -7.83 -0.89 -18.51
CA GLN A 131 -8.63 0.33 -18.38
C GLN A 131 -7.90 1.43 -17.59
N VAL A 132 -7.26 1.10 -16.45
CA VAL A 132 -6.44 2.06 -15.67
C VAL A 132 -5.31 2.61 -16.53
N TRP A 133 -4.65 1.75 -17.31
CA TRP A 133 -3.55 2.16 -18.16
C TRP A 133 -4.02 3.21 -19.17
N PHE A 134 -5.11 2.97 -19.90
CA PHE A 134 -5.66 3.94 -20.86
C PHE A 134 -6.08 5.26 -20.20
N GLN A 135 -6.71 5.20 -19.02
CA GLN A 135 -7.07 6.40 -18.24
C GLN A 135 -5.81 7.21 -17.85
N ASN A 136 -4.77 6.54 -17.37
CA ASN A 136 -3.51 7.17 -16.98
C ASN A 136 -2.75 7.72 -18.19
N SER A 137 -2.74 7.01 -19.32
CA SER A 137 -2.12 7.45 -20.57
C SER A 137 -2.78 8.72 -21.10
N ARG A 138 -4.12 8.78 -21.14
CA ARG A 138 -4.86 10.02 -21.47
C ARG A 138 -4.56 11.16 -20.50
N ALA A 139 -4.49 10.88 -19.20
CA ALA A 139 -4.17 11.90 -18.19
C ALA A 139 -2.77 12.50 -18.41
N ARG A 140 -1.80 11.69 -18.84
CA ARG A 140 -0.44 12.14 -19.18
C ARG A 140 -0.40 12.97 -20.47
N GLN A 141 -1.18 12.58 -21.47
CA GLN A 141 -1.33 13.33 -22.73
C GLN A 141 -1.91 14.73 -22.47
N LYS A 142 -2.97 14.83 -21.64
CA LYS A 142 -3.58 16.13 -21.24
C LYS A 142 -2.62 17.04 -20.46
N LYS A 143 -1.71 16.45 -19.66
CA LYS A 143 -0.69 17.23 -18.94
C LYS A 143 0.40 17.79 -19.84
N HIS A 144 0.71 17.12 -20.96
CA HIS A 144 1.66 17.64 -21.95
C HIS A 144 1.04 18.72 -22.86
N SER A 145 -0.27 18.68 -23.12
CA SER A 145 -0.96 19.74 -23.86
C SER A 145 -1.19 21.02 -23.03
N GLY A 146 -1.15 20.94 -21.69
CA GLY A 146 -1.34 22.09 -20.79
C GLY A 146 -0.07 22.89 -20.46
N ARG A 147 1.11 22.49 -20.98
CA ARG A 147 2.40 23.14 -20.70
C ARG A 147 2.98 23.88 -21.91
N ILE A 148 2.11 24.30 -22.84
CA ILE A 148 2.43 25.24 -23.91
C ILE A 148 1.31 26.28 -23.96
N LYS A 149 1.45 27.34 -23.16
CA LYS A 149 0.91 28.70 -23.39
C LYS A 149 1.21 29.56 -22.16
N SER A 150 2.31 30.31 -22.24
CA SER A 150 2.56 31.59 -21.57
C SER A 150 3.87 32.12 -22.15
N GLN A 151 3.80 32.65 -23.38
CA GLN A 151 4.58 33.82 -23.77
C GLN A 151 3.74 35.04 -23.42
#